data_AF-A0A7J8U4D6-F1
#
_entry.id   AF-A0A7J8U4D6-F1
#
_cell.length_a   1.000
_cell.length_b   1.000
_cell.length_c   1.000
_cell.angle_alpha   90.00
_cell.angle_beta   90.00
_cell.angle_gamma   90.00
#
_symmetry.space_group_name_H-M   'P 1'
#
loop_
_entity.id
_entity.type
_entity.pdbx_description
1 polymer ?
#
loop_
_entity_poly.entity_id
_entity_poly.type
_entity_poly.pdbx_seq_one_letter_code
_entity_poly.pdbx_strand_id
1 'polypeptide(L)'
;MDEAFSFLQLGWLNAIREWQEELVGNMSSREFVPEISYAVVSSSLPQGERGATVIDYAYMIHTDIGNKMVAANVNVNLVSPTHVLANAEVVEIITD
;
A
#
# COMPACT_ATOMS: atom_id res chain seq x y z
N MET A 1 -20.06 17.38 4.49
CA MET A 1 -19.18 16.49 3.72
C MET A 1 -18.12 15.98 4.72
N ASP A 2 -18.58 15.47 5.86
CA ASP A 2 -17.77 15.43 7.09
C ASP A 2 -17.94 14.13 7.90
N GLU A 3 -19.05 13.43 7.75
CA GLU A 3 -19.25 12.14 8.43
C GLU A 3 -18.45 11.01 7.78
N ALA A 4 -18.44 10.92 6.45
CA ALA A 4 -17.69 9.86 5.76
C ALA A 4 -16.16 9.93 6.03
N PHE A 5 -15.61 11.15 6.14
CA PHE A 5 -14.21 11.36 6.47
C PHE A 5 -13.89 10.99 7.93
N SER A 6 -14.79 11.31 8.87
CA SER A 6 -14.61 10.93 10.27
C SER A 6 -14.71 9.42 10.49
N PHE A 7 -15.62 8.73 9.79
CA PHE A 7 -15.70 7.26 9.83
C PHE A 7 -14.44 6.60 9.27
N LEU A 8 -13.88 7.14 8.18
CA LEU A 8 -12.63 6.62 7.62
C LEU A 8 -11.45 6.82 8.58
N GLN A 9 -11.37 7.98 9.23
CA GLN A 9 -10.35 8.27 10.25
C GLN A 9 -10.48 7.35 11.46
N LEU A 10 -11.70 7.12 11.97
CA LEU A 10 -11.94 6.23 13.11
C LEU A 10 -11.64 4.76 12.77
N GLY A 11 -12.00 4.31 11.56
CA GLY A 11 -11.66 2.97 11.08
C GLY A 11 -10.14 2.77 10.99
N TRP A 12 -9.44 3.74 10.40
CA TRP A 12 -7.97 3.73 10.29
C TRP A 12 -7.28 3.76 11.66
N LEU A 13 -7.75 4.59 12.60
CA LEU A 13 -7.21 4.64 13.96
C LEU A 13 -7.39 3.32 14.71
N ASN A 14 -8.52 2.64 14.53
CA ASN A 14 -8.76 1.33 15.14
C ASN A 14 -7.83 0.27 14.54
N ALA A 15 -7.62 0.27 13.22
CA ALA A 15 -6.70 -0.67 12.56
C ALA A 15 -5.26 -0.50 13.05
N ILE A 16 -4.80 0.74 13.23
CA ILE A 16 -3.48 1.02 13.79
C ILE A 16 -3.35 0.51 15.23
N ARG A 17 -4.40 0.67 16.05
CA ARG A 17 -4.40 0.18 17.44
C ARG A 17 -4.31 -1.35 17.47
N GLU A 18 -5.06 -2.03 16.61
CA GLU A 18 -5.07 -3.48 16.49
C GLU A 18 -3.67 -4.01 16.10
N TRP A 19 -3.03 -3.37 15.11
CA TRP A 19 -1.64 -3.70 14.75
C TRP A 19 -0.62 -3.44 15.87
N GLN A 20 -0.81 -2.37 16.65
CA GLN A 20 0.04 -2.10 17.81
C GLN A 20 -0.07 -3.23 18.86
N GLU A 21 -1.28 -3.70 19.13
CA GLU A 21 -1.57 -4.79 20.07
C GLU A 21 -0.98 -6.12 19.57
N GLU A 22 -1.13 -6.44 18.28
CA GLU A 22 -0.68 -7.71 17.68
C GLU A 22 0.85 -7.82 17.51
N LEU A 23 1.51 -6.75 17.05
CA LEU A 23 2.91 -6.83 16.65
C LEU A 23 3.89 -6.59 17.81
N VAL A 24 3.47 -5.85 18.85
CA VAL A 24 4.44 -5.31 19.81
C VAL A 24 4.00 -5.32 21.28
N GLY A 25 2.79 -5.80 21.58
CA GLY A 25 2.30 -6.03 22.94
C GLY A 25 2.32 -4.80 23.84
N ASN A 26 3.45 -4.54 24.52
CA ASN A 26 3.61 -3.52 25.58
C ASN A 26 4.29 -2.23 25.12
N MET A 27 4.60 -2.10 23.83
CA MET A 27 5.33 -0.94 23.30
C MET A 27 4.46 0.32 23.36
N SER A 28 5.05 1.44 23.79
CA SER A 28 4.35 2.72 23.82
C SER A 28 4.16 3.27 22.39
N SER A 29 3.12 4.07 22.17
CA SER A 29 2.88 4.69 20.86
C SER A 29 4.05 5.55 20.35
N ARG A 30 4.92 6.04 21.24
CA ARG A 30 6.13 6.80 20.88
C ARG A 30 7.23 5.93 20.26
N GLU A 31 7.30 4.66 20.62
CA GLU A 31 8.25 3.70 20.09
C GLU A 31 7.69 3.02 18.83
N PHE A 32 6.37 2.80 18.80
CA PHE A 32 5.69 2.17 17.66
C PHE A 32 5.63 3.04 16.39
N VAL A 33 5.36 4.34 16.53
CA VAL A 33 5.19 5.25 15.37
C VAL A 33 6.44 5.31 14.48
N PRO A 34 7.67 5.45 15.01
CA PRO A 34 8.89 5.38 14.21
C PRO A 34 9.07 4.03 13.47
N GLU A 35 8.81 2.91 14.14
CA GLU A 35 8.97 1.56 13.57
C GLU A 35 8.04 1.34 12.37
N ILE A 36 6.76 1.71 12.51
CA ILE A 36 5.76 1.62 11.43
C ILE A 36 6.07 2.62 10.34
N SER A 37 6.53 3.83 10.68
CA SER A 37 6.91 4.83 9.66
C SER A 37 8.03 4.29 8.77
N TYR A 38 9.01 3.59 9.34
CA TYR A 38 10.06 2.93 8.57
C TYR A 38 9.55 1.72 7.76
N ALA A 39 8.68 0.89 8.36
CA ALA A 39 8.06 -0.24 7.67
C ALA A 39 7.16 0.17 6.50
N VAL A 40 6.36 1.23 6.67
CA VAL A 40 5.49 1.80 5.64
C VAL A 40 6.32 2.48 4.54
N VAL A 41 7.42 3.15 4.89
CA VAL A 41 8.31 3.75 3.89
C VAL A 41 9.13 2.70 3.12
N SER A 42 9.38 1.53 3.70
CA SER A 42 10.07 0.43 3.01
C SER A 42 9.16 -0.48 2.20
N SER A 43 7.86 -0.55 2.53
CA SER A 43 6.82 -1.18 1.70
C SER A 43 6.21 -0.23 0.67
N SER A 44 6.36 1.08 0.88
CA SER A 44 6.27 2.05 -0.21
C SER A 44 7.36 1.70 -1.20
N LEU A 45 6.99 1.59 -2.48
CA LEU A 45 7.93 1.60 -3.61
C LEU A 45 9.15 2.46 -3.25
N PRO A 46 10.39 1.93 -3.37
CA PRO A 46 11.59 2.67 -2.96
C PRO A 46 11.47 4.09 -3.47
N GLN A 47 11.57 5.07 -2.56
CA GLN A 47 11.37 6.48 -2.90
C GLN A 47 12.14 6.81 -4.19
N GLY A 48 11.43 7.01 -5.28
CA GLY A 48 11.99 7.64 -6.46
C GLY A 48 12.34 6.73 -7.63
N GLU A 49 11.32 6.09 -8.20
CA GLU A 49 11.15 6.23 -9.65
C GLU A 49 9.88 7.04 -9.89
N ARG A 50 10.03 8.37 -10.01
CA ARG A 50 8.94 9.23 -10.49
C ARG A 50 8.51 8.67 -11.85
N GLY A 51 7.32 8.09 -11.93
CA GLY A 51 6.83 7.46 -13.15
C GLY A 51 6.77 5.92 -13.13
N ALA A 52 7.06 5.26 -12.00
CA ALA A 52 6.87 3.81 -11.88
C ALA A 52 5.42 3.44 -12.20
N THR A 53 5.27 2.56 -13.18
CA THR A 53 3.96 2.10 -13.66
C THR A 53 3.54 0.82 -12.98
N VAL A 54 2.28 0.43 -13.19
CA VAL A 54 1.78 -0.86 -12.70
C VAL A 54 2.56 -2.04 -13.30
N ILE A 55 3.06 -1.92 -14.53
CA ILE A 55 3.96 -2.91 -15.14
C ILE A 55 5.25 -3.03 -14.33
N ASP A 56 5.89 -1.91 -14.01
CA ASP A 56 7.14 -1.90 -13.24
C ASP A 56 6.93 -2.53 -11.86
N TYR A 57 5.79 -2.25 -11.22
CA TYR A 57 5.39 -2.90 -9.96
C TYR A 57 5.22 -4.42 -10.11
N ALA A 58 4.57 -4.90 -11.17
CA ALA A 58 4.41 -6.34 -11.40
C ALA A 58 5.77 -7.05 -11.56
N TYR A 59 6.71 -6.45 -12.29
CA TYR A 59 8.08 -6.98 -12.43
C TYR A 59 8.91 -6.86 -11.15
N MET A 60 8.65 -5.86 -10.32
CA MET A 60 9.28 -5.71 -9.02
C MET A 60 8.85 -6.84 -8.06
N ILE A 61 7.59 -7.29 -8.12
CA ILE A 61 7.12 -8.43 -7.31
C ILE A 61 7.82 -9.71 -7.77
N HIS A 62 7.69 -10.07 -9.06
CA HIS A 62 8.37 -11.22 -9.64
C HIS A 62 8.32 -11.18 -11.17
N THR A 63 9.37 -11.67 -11.83
CA THR A 63 9.42 -11.73 -13.30
C THR A 63 8.24 -12.52 -13.90
N ASP A 64 7.87 -13.65 -13.32
CA ASP A 64 6.72 -14.43 -13.81
C ASP A 64 5.38 -13.71 -13.62
N ILE A 65 5.23 -12.88 -12.60
CA ILE A 65 4.01 -12.08 -12.39
C ILE A 65 3.94 -10.98 -13.45
N GLY A 66 5.04 -10.28 -13.70
CA GLY A 66 5.14 -9.31 -14.80
C GLY A 66 4.84 -9.93 -16.18
N ASN A 67 5.37 -11.13 -16.44
CA ASN A 67 5.16 -11.84 -17.71
C ASN A 67 3.72 -12.31 -17.91
N LYS A 68 3.01 -12.66 -16.83
CA LYS A 68 1.65 -13.20 -16.85
C LYS A 68 0.56 -12.16 -16.59
N MET A 69 0.92 -10.92 -16.29
CA MET A 69 -0.03 -9.86 -16.01
C MET A 69 -0.95 -9.63 -17.21
N VAL A 70 -2.26 -9.74 -16.98
CA VAL A 70 -3.31 -9.47 -17.98
C VAL A 70 -4.06 -8.18 -17.69
N ALA A 71 -4.16 -7.78 -16.43
CA ALA A 71 -4.85 -6.58 -15.98
C ALA A 71 -4.33 -6.15 -14.59
N ALA A 72 -4.71 -4.94 -14.17
CA ALA A 72 -4.50 -4.51 -12.80
C ALA A 72 -5.59 -3.57 -12.31
N ASN A 73 -5.91 -3.70 -11.03
CA ASN A 73 -6.76 -2.76 -10.31
C ASN A 73 -5.90 -1.89 -9.40
N VAL A 74 -6.17 -0.59 -9.38
CA VAL A 74 -5.61 0.35 -8.40
C VAL A 74 -6.76 0.94 -7.62
N ASN A 75 -6.74 0.77 -6.30
CA ASN A 75 -7.84 1.13 -5.39
C ASN A 75 -9.20 0.63 -5.90
N VAL A 76 -9.26 -0.66 -6.26
CA VAL A 76 -10.47 -1.37 -6.75
C VAL A 76 -10.93 -0.96 -8.16
N ASN A 77 -10.22 -0.05 -8.85
CA ASN A 77 -10.58 0.37 -10.21
C ASN A 77 -9.60 -0.21 -11.24
N LEU A 78 -10.13 -0.73 -12.36
CA LEU A 78 -9.31 -1.18 -13.47
C LEU A 78 -8.55 0.01 -14.08
N VAL A 79 -7.23 -0.12 -14.23
CA VAL A 79 -6.37 0.94 -14.79
C VAL A 79 -5.60 0.47 -16.01
N SER A 80 -5.07 1.44 -16.77
CA SER A 80 -4.08 1.15 -17.82
C SER A 80 -2.81 0.55 -17.20
N PRO A 81 -2.15 -0.44 -17.84
CA PRO A 81 -0.85 -0.96 -17.38
C PRO A 81 0.23 0.14 -17.20
N THR A 82 0.13 1.23 -17.96
CA THR A 82 1.04 2.39 -17.88
C THR A 82 0.61 3.42 -16.84
N HIS A 83 -0.39 3.13 -16.00
CA HIS A 83 -0.79 4.02 -14.91
C HIS A 83 0.39 4.19 -13.95
N VAL A 84 0.75 5.45 -13.69
CA VAL A 84 1.84 5.80 -12.78
C VAL A 84 1.33 5.76 -11.35
N LEU A 85 1.97 4.96 -10.52
CA LEU A 85 1.58 4.76 -9.14
C LEU A 85 1.90 5.97 -8.27
N ALA A 86 0.94 6.34 -7.43
CA ALA A 86 1.11 7.28 -6.34
C ALA A 86 1.35 6.54 -5.00
N ASN A 87 1.90 7.26 -4.03
CA ASN A 87 2.09 6.71 -2.68
C ASN A 87 0.76 6.30 -2.06
N ALA A 88 0.80 5.19 -1.32
CA ALA A 88 -0.34 4.61 -0.59
C ALA A 88 -1.51 4.12 -1.47
N GLU A 89 -1.28 3.86 -2.75
CA GLU A 89 -2.25 3.16 -3.59
C GLU A 89 -2.19 1.64 -3.37
N VAL A 90 -3.37 1.00 -3.32
CA VAL A 90 -3.48 -0.45 -3.25
C VAL A 90 -3.54 -0.99 -4.66
N VAL A 91 -2.55 -1.82 -5.03
CA VAL A 91 -2.40 -2.38 -6.38
C VAL A 91 -2.67 -3.89 -6.35
N GLU A 92 -3.59 -4.34 -7.19
CA GLU A 92 -3.89 -5.75 -7.43
C GLU A 92 -3.47 -6.11 -8.86
N ILE A 93 -2.57 -7.08 -9.01
CA ILE A 93 -2.14 -7.62 -10.31
C ILE A 93 -2.95 -8.87 -10.62
N ILE A 94 -3.58 -8.89 -11.79
CA ILE A 94 -4.35 -10.02 -12.29
C ILE A 94 -3.49 -10.76 -13.31
N THR A 95 -3.28 -12.06 -13.11
CA THR A 95 -2.49 -12.95 -13.99
C THR A 95 -3.38 -14.02 -14.64
N ASP A 96 -2.88 -14.65 -15.71
CA ASP A 96 -3.51 -15.80 -16.37
C ASP A 96 -3.45 -17.13 -15.59
#